data_AF-A0A2A5B2A8-F1
#
_entry.id   AF-A0A2A5B2A8-F1
#
_cell.length_a   1.000
_cell.length_b   1.000
_cell.length_c   1.000
_cell.angle_alpha   90.00
_cell.angle_beta   90.00
_cell.angle_gamma   90.00
#
_symmetry.space_group_name_H-M   'P 1'
#
loop_
_entity.id
_entity.type
_entity.pdbx_description
1 polymer ?
#
loop_
_entity_poly.entity_id
_entity_poly.type
_entity_poly.pdbx_seq_one_letter_code
_entity_poly.pdbx_strand_id
1 'polypeptide(L)'
;MRIKLAIIAVLAVILALLFWPSTQKILFHTESEFGPIWVYEEDNQRRLSFNGVPAHLIQSQIHLDRPEHLVAPYNQMLMSSLFFTSNPKKILMIGLGGATTAKALNLLLPKTPIDIVEINPALPPIAAEYFDFREDARNKIFIEDGVGFMKNAAKNSYDLIILDAFDIDYIPPGFLTLS
;
A
#
# COMPACT_ATOMS: atom_id res chain seq x y z
N MET A 1 23.74 -40.44 30.65
CA MET A 1 24.43 -39.27 30.06
C MET A 1 23.99 -38.99 28.62
N ARG A 2 24.00 -39.98 27.71
CA ARG A 2 23.68 -39.80 26.28
C ARG A 2 22.26 -39.26 25.98
N ILE A 3 21.23 -39.67 26.73
CA ILE A 3 19.84 -39.21 26.53
C ILE A 3 19.66 -37.71 26.87
N LYS A 4 20.32 -37.22 27.93
CA LYS A 4 20.27 -35.80 28.31
C LYS A 4 20.91 -34.90 27.25
N LEU A 5 22.03 -35.32 26.65
CA LEU A 5 22.65 -34.59 25.54
C LEU A 5 21.77 -34.57 24.29
N ALA A 6 21.10 -35.68 23.97
CA ALA A 6 20.18 -35.73 22.83
C ALA A 6 18.99 -34.77 23.01
N ILE A 7 18.41 -34.70 24.21
CA ILE A 7 17.31 -33.78 24.52
C ILE A 7 17.77 -32.32 24.40
N ILE A 8 18.95 -31.98 24.93
CA ILE A 8 19.50 -30.61 24.85
C ILE A 8 19.75 -30.23 23.39
N ALA A 9 20.30 -31.12 22.57
CA ALA A 9 20.53 -30.85 21.14
C ALA A 9 19.22 -30.63 20.38
N VAL A 10 18.20 -31.45 20.63
CA VAL A 10 16.87 -31.28 20.00
C VAL A 10 16.22 -29.96 20.42
N LEU A 11 16.29 -29.61 21.71
CA LEU A 11 15.77 -28.32 22.20
C LEU A 11 16.54 -27.13 21.60
N ALA A 12 17.87 -27.23 21.46
CA ALA A 12 18.67 -26.19 20.82
C ALA A 12 18.32 -26.01 19.34
N VAL A 13 18.06 -27.10 18.61
CA VAL A 13 17.59 -27.05 17.21
C VAL A 13 16.19 -26.45 17.12
N ILE A 14 15.27 -26.83 18.01
CA ILE A 14 13.92 -26.25 18.05
C ILE A 14 13.99 -24.75 18.37
N LEU A 15 14.79 -24.33 19.35
CA LEU A 15 15.01 -22.91 19.61
C LEU A 15 15.61 -22.20 18.39
N ALA A 16 16.63 -22.77 17.75
CA ALA A 16 17.24 -22.16 16.56
C ALA A 16 16.25 -22.03 15.40
N LEU A 17 15.31 -22.96 15.24
CA LEU A 17 14.24 -22.90 14.24
C LEU A 17 13.14 -21.89 14.62
N LEU A 18 12.85 -21.72 15.91
CA LEU A 18 11.89 -20.72 16.40
C LEU A 18 12.42 -19.28 16.30
N PHE A 19 13.74 -19.11 16.33
CA PHE A 19 14.43 -17.82 16.24
C PHE A 19 15.17 -17.64 14.92
N TRP A 20 14.75 -18.33 13.84
CA TRP A 20 15.34 -18.08 12.53
C TRP A 20 15.04 -16.63 12.13
N PRO A 21 16.06 -15.75 12.02
CA PRO A 21 15.82 -14.35 11.74
C PRO A 21 15.17 -14.22 10.36
N SER A 22 14.08 -13.46 10.28
CA SER A 22 13.54 -13.00 9.00
C SER A 22 14.65 -12.19 8.32
N THR A 23 15.15 -12.67 7.18
CA THR A 23 16.17 -11.92 6.44
C THR A 23 15.47 -10.80 5.69
N GLN A 24 15.51 -9.61 6.26
CA GLN A 24 15.07 -8.39 5.58
C GLN A 24 16.00 -8.13 4.38
N LYS A 25 15.42 -7.98 3.20
CA LYS A 25 16.13 -7.67 1.97
C LYS A 25 15.66 -6.34 1.43
N ILE A 26 16.50 -5.31 1.54
CA ILE A 26 16.22 -3.99 0.95
C ILE A 26 16.33 -4.12 -0.57
N LEU A 27 15.25 -3.75 -1.27
CA LEU A 27 15.20 -3.73 -2.72
C LEU A 27 15.52 -2.33 -3.26
N PHE A 28 15.01 -1.30 -2.59
CA PHE A 28 15.13 0.08 -3.02
C PHE A 28 15.07 1.04 -1.84
N HIS A 29 15.77 2.15 -1.97
CA HIS A 29 15.71 3.27 -1.05
C HIS A 29 15.96 4.58 -1.81
N THR A 30 15.19 5.61 -1.50
CA THR A 30 15.41 6.98 -1.97
C THR A 30 14.95 7.99 -0.93
N GLU A 31 15.49 9.20 -1.01
CA GLU A 31 14.95 10.39 -0.36
C GLU A 31 14.09 11.16 -1.37
N SER A 32 12.87 11.54 -0.99
CA SER A 32 11.98 12.40 -1.77
C SER A 32 11.71 13.70 -1.03
N GLU A 33 11.07 14.67 -1.67
CA GLU A 33 10.63 15.91 -1.02
C GLU A 33 9.67 15.64 0.18
N PHE A 34 8.99 14.49 0.16
CA PHE A 34 8.04 14.06 1.18
C PHE A 34 8.65 13.11 2.21
N GLY A 35 9.98 12.94 2.19
CA GLY A 35 10.72 12.07 3.10
C GLY A 35 11.22 10.78 2.44
N PRO A 36 11.80 9.87 3.25
CA PRO A 36 12.41 8.66 2.74
C PRO A 36 11.37 7.66 2.26
N ILE A 37 11.73 6.86 1.26
CA ILE A 37 10.92 5.75 0.77
C ILE A 37 11.79 4.50 0.75
N TRP A 38 11.27 3.42 1.31
CA TRP A 38 11.92 2.13 1.39
C TRP A 38 11.04 1.08 0.74
N VAL A 39 11.62 0.25 -0.13
CA VAL A 39 11.02 -1.00 -0.58
C VAL A 39 11.89 -2.15 -0.12
N TYR A 40 11.30 -3.10 0.58
CA TYR A 40 12.02 -4.25 1.11
C TYR A 40 11.14 -5.50 1.14
N GLU A 41 11.79 -6.65 1.19
CA GLU A 41 11.15 -7.95 1.36
C GLU A 41 11.43 -8.50 2.76
N GLU A 42 10.39 -9.01 3.40
CA GLU A 42 10.43 -9.70 4.69
C GLU A 42 9.25 -10.68 4.76
N ASP A 43 9.47 -11.89 5.28
CA ASP A 43 8.42 -12.90 5.50
C ASP A 43 7.51 -13.17 4.30
N ASN A 44 8.12 -13.35 3.11
CA ASN A 44 7.43 -13.59 1.84
C ASN A 44 6.44 -12.47 1.44
N GLN A 45 6.71 -11.25 1.89
CA GLN A 45 5.99 -10.05 1.53
C GLN A 45 6.96 -9.00 1.00
N ARG A 46 6.48 -8.19 0.06
CA ARG A 46 7.14 -6.95 -0.35
C ARG A 46 6.39 -5.78 0.23
N ARG A 47 7.13 -4.88 0.88
CA ARG A 47 6.60 -3.78 1.68
C ARG A 47 7.17 -2.45 1.22
N LEU A 48 6.36 -1.41 1.31
CA LEU A 48 6.73 -0.02 1.13
C LEU A 48 6.60 0.69 2.48
N SER A 49 7.65 1.41 2.90
CA SER A 49 7.64 2.20 4.13
C SER A 49 8.21 3.60 3.95
N PHE A 50 7.67 4.58 4.67
CA PHE A 50 8.22 5.94 4.80
C PHE A 50 9.03 6.16 6.08
N ASN A 51 9.16 5.16 6.96
CA ASN A 51 9.66 5.36 8.32
C ASN A 51 10.92 4.52 8.62
N GLY A 52 11.61 4.05 7.57
CA GLY A 52 12.82 3.24 7.69
C GLY A 52 12.57 1.74 7.72
N VAL A 53 13.65 1.00 7.95
CA VAL A 53 13.68 -0.47 8.08
C VAL A 53 14.55 -0.81 9.31
N PRO A 54 14.02 -1.54 10.33
CA PRO A 54 12.68 -2.10 10.41
C PRO A 54 11.60 -1.01 10.50
N ALA A 55 10.52 -1.19 9.73
CA ALA A 55 9.47 -0.20 9.62
C ALA A 55 8.54 -0.22 10.84
N HIS A 56 8.25 0.96 11.39
CA HIS A 56 7.19 1.13 12.39
C HIS A 56 5.80 1.11 11.76
N LEU A 57 5.69 1.57 10.50
CA LEU A 57 4.47 1.61 9.72
C LEU A 57 4.76 1.07 8.32
N ILE A 58 3.84 0.24 7.82
CA ILE A 58 3.84 -0.29 6.46
C ILE A 58 2.73 0.43 5.70
N GLN A 59 3.12 1.23 4.71
CA GLN A 59 2.21 2.01 3.88
C GLN A 59 1.62 1.17 2.76
N SER A 60 2.34 0.17 2.25
CA SER A 60 1.77 -0.81 1.32
C SER A 60 2.48 -2.15 1.43
N GLN A 61 1.75 -3.22 1.17
CA GLN A 61 2.29 -4.58 1.22
C GLN A 61 1.56 -5.54 0.28
N ILE A 62 2.33 -6.44 -0.33
CA ILE A 62 1.85 -7.54 -1.15
C ILE A 62 2.49 -8.85 -0.70
N HIS A 63 1.75 -9.96 -0.81
CA HIS A 63 2.34 -11.29 -0.77
C HIS A 63 3.04 -11.57 -2.10
N LEU A 64 4.25 -12.14 -2.06
CA LEU A 64 4.99 -12.47 -3.29
C LEU A 64 4.33 -13.58 -4.09
N ASP A 65 3.70 -14.54 -3.42
CA ASP A 65 3.00 -15.67 -4.08
C ASP A 65 1.59 -15.31 -4.57
N ARG A 66 0.98 -14.27 -3.98
CA ARG A 66 -0.42 -13.86 -4.23
C ARG A 66 -0.55 -12.34 -4.19
N PRO A 67 0.11 -11.62 -5.11
CA PRO A 67 0.17 -10.16 -5.09
C PRO A 67 -1.18 -9.47 -5.29
N GLU A 68 -2.19 -10.21 -5.75
CA GLU A 68 -3.58 -9.78 -5.92
C GLU A 68 -4.39 -9.79 -4.61
N HIS A 69 -3.93 -10.51 -3.59
CA HIS A 69 -4.60 -10.57 -2.29
C HIS A 69 -4.20 -9.38 -1.41
N LEU A 70 -5.20 -8.61 -0.96
CA LEU A 70 -4.99 -7.53 0.00
C LEU A 70 -4.50 -8.08 1.34
N VAL A 71 -3.28 -7.72 1.72
CA VAL A 71 -2.66 -8.15 2.98
C VAL A 71 -3.10 -7.28 4.16
N ALA A 72 -3.18 -5.96 3.96
CA ALA A 72 -3.48 -5.05 5.05
C ALA A 72 -4.99 -5.02 5.36
N PRO A 73 -5.40 -5.19 6.64
CA PRO A 73 -6.81 -5.15 7.03
C PRO A 73 -7.51 -3.83 6.68
N TYR A 74 -6.79 -2.70 6.72
CA TYR A 74 -7.38 -1.41 6.38
C TYR A 74 -7.73 -1.32 4.88
N ASN A 75 -6.88 -1.83 3.97
CA ASN A 75 -7.21 -1.87 2.53
C ASN A 75 -8.44 -2.75 2.30
N GLN A 76 -8.58 -3.86 3.02
CA GLN A 76 -9.78 -4.71 2.96
C GLN A 76 -11.02 -3.95 3.45
N MET A 77 -10.89 -3.15 4.50
CA MET A 77 -11.98 -2.31 5.01
C MET A 77 -12.39 -1.24 4.00
N LEU A 78 -11.45 -0.64 3.24
CA LEU A 78 -11.79 0.29 2.15
C LEU A 78 -12.71 -0.33 1.09
N MET A 79 -12.60 -1.64 0.85
CA MET A 79 -13.48 -2.34 -0.10
C MET A 79 -14.94 -2.41 0.36
N SER A 80 -15.21 -2.19 1.66
CA SER A 80 -16.58 -2.11 2.18
C SER A 80 -17.37 -0.93 1.60
N SER A 81 -16.70 0.09 1.04
CA SER A 81 -17.35 1.17 0.30
C SER A 81 -18.23 0.67 -0.85
N LEU A 82 -17.89 -0.49 -1.44
CA LEU A 82 -18.65 -1.10 -2.52
C LEU A 82 -20.02 -1.65 -2.08
N PHE A 83 -20.27 -1.81 -0.77
CA PHE A 83 -21.62 -2.10 -0.28
C PHE A 83 -22.57 -0.91 -0.43
N PHE A 84 -22.04 0.31 -0.36
CA PHE A 84 -22.83 1.55 -0.52
C PHE A 84 -22.90 2.00 -1.97
N THR A 85 -21.80 1.82 -2.72
CA THR A 85 -21.72 2.15 -4.15
C THR A 85 -21.20 0.93 -4.91
N SER A 86 -22.10 0.04 -5.33
CA SER A 86 -21.72 -1.29 -5.86
C SER A 86 -21.18 -1.31 -7.28
N ASN A 87 -21.48 -0.30 -8.09
CA ASN A 87 -20.99 -0.21 -9.47
C ASN A 87 -20.68 1.24 -9.87
N PRO A 88 -19.67 1.87 -9.24
CA PRO A 88 -19.27 3.22 -9.58
C PRO A 88 -18.78 3.24 -11.04
N LYS A 89 -19.20 4.25 -11.80
CA LYS A 89 -18.76 4.47 -13.18
C LYS A 89 -17.40 5.15 -13.22
N LYS A 90 -17.04 5.91 -12.20
CA LYS A 90 -15.70 6.50 -12.05
C LYS A 90 -15.32 6.66 -10.57
N ILE A 91 -14.09 6.30 -10.23
CA ILE A 91 -13.53 6.41 -8.88
C ILE A 91 -12.44 7.48 -8.86
N LEU A 92 -12.43 8.27 -7.79
CA LEU A 92 -11.28 9.09 -7.39
C LEU A 92 -10.59 8.42 -6.21
N MET A 93 -9.28 8.21 -6.30
CA MET A 93 -8.45 7.74 -5.20
C MET A 93 -7.42 8.82 -4.88
N ILE A 94 -7.34 9.24 -3.62
CA ILE A 94 -6.33 10.18 -3.15
C ILE A 94 -5.28 9.38 -2.38
N GLY A 95 -4.02 9.46 -2.81
CA GLY A 95 -2.90 8.61 -2.38
C GLY A 95 -2.71 7.42 -3.33
N LEU A 96 -1.45 7.08 -3.61
CA LEU A 96 -1.07 5.92 -4.44
C LEU A 96 -0.44 4.80 -3.60
N GLY A 97 0.57 5.13 -2.79
CA GLY A 97 1.40 4.13 -2.09
C GLY A 97 2.03 3.12 -3.06
N GLY A 98 1.93 1.83 -2.74
CA GLY A 98 2.25 0.70 -3.64
C GLY A 98 1.07 0.26 -4.51
N ALA A 99 0.03 1.08 -4.63
CA ALA A 99 -1.18 0.86 -5.44
C ALA A 99 -2.00 -0.41 -5.11
N THR A 100 -1.88 -0.95 -3.90
CA THR A 100 -2.58 -2.18 -3.48
C THR A 100 -4.10 -2.02 -3.51
N THR A 101 -4.62 -0.90 -3.00
CA THR A 101 -6.06 -0.55 -3.07
C THR A 101 -6.54 -0.45 -4.53
N ALA A 102 -5.81 0.26 -5.39
CA ALA A 102 -6.15 0.41 -6.81
C ALA A 102 -6.14 -0.95 -7.54
N LYS A 103 -5.15 -1.81 -7.27
CA LYS A 103 -5.09 -3.18 -7.82
C LYS A 103 -6.29 -4.02 -7.39
N ALA A 104 -6.71 -3.94 -6.13
CA ALA A 104 -7.90 -4.66 -5.66
C ALA A 104 -9.17 -4.16 -6.35
N LEU A 105 -9.36 -2.84 -6.49
CA LEU A 105 -10.48 -2.27 -7.23
C LEU A 105 -10.46 -2.68 -8.70
N ASN A 106 -9.29 -2.74 -9.32
CA ASN A 106 -9.13 -3.19 -10.70
C ASN A 106 -9.58 -4.63 -10.93
N LEU A 107 -9.50 -5.48 -9.91
CA LEU A 107 -9.98 -6.87 -9.94
C LEU A 107 -11.49 -6.96 -9.69
N LEU A 108 -11.98 -6.20 -8.71
CA LEU A 108 -13.40 -6.20 -8.32
C LEU A 108 -14.29 -5.47 -9.35
N LEU A 109 -13.76 -4.43 -10.00
CA LEU A 109 -14.46 -3.53 -10.91
C LEU A 109 -13.69 -3.40 -12.24
N PRO A 110 -13.64 -4.45 -13.08
CA PRO A 110 -12.77 -4.52 -14.26
C PRO A 110 -13.13 -3.53 -15.39
N LYS A 111 -14.20 -2.74 -15.23
CA LYS A 111 -14.63 -1.74 -16.22
C LYS A 111 -14.63 -0.31 -15.68
N THR A 112 -14.27 -0.12 -14.41
CA THR A 112 -14.35 1.18 -13.76
C THR A 112 -12.99 1.89 -13.87
N PRO A 113 -12.92 3.08 -14.49
CA PRO A 113 -11.74 3.92 -14.44
C PRO A 113 -11.51 4.50 -13.03
N ILE A 114 -10.23 4.66 -12.70
CA ILE A 114 -9.73 5.18 -11.44
C ILE A 114 -8.76 6.32 -11.76
N ASP A 115 -9.10 7.52 -11.31
CA ASP A 115 -8.17 8.64 -11.26
C ASP A 115 -7.51 8.62 -9.88
N ILE A 116 -6.18 8.55 -9.85
CA ILE A 116 -5.37 8.47 -8.65
C ILE A 116 -4.60 9.78 -8.53
N VAL A 117 -4.73 10.47 -7.40
CA VAL A 117 -4.01 11.72 -7.13
C VAL A 117 -2.95 11.45 -6.09
N GLU A 118 -1.70 11.66 -6.45
CA GLU A 118 -0.54 11.41 -5.59
C GLU A 118 0.30 12.68 -5.50
N ILE A 119 0.68 13.08 -4.28
CA ILE A 119 1.46 14.30 -4.09
C ILE A 119 2.96 14.04 -4.34
N ASN A 120 3.44 12.82 -4.07
CA ASN A 120 4.83 12.43 -4.18
C ASN A 120 5.19 11.85 -5.56
N PRO A 121 5.92 12.60 -6.42
CA PRO A 121 6.29 12.15 -7.76
C PRO A 121 7.22 10.92 -7.78
N ALA A 122 7.82 10.55 -6.65
CA ALA A 122 8.69 9.37 -6.56
C ALA A 122 7.89 8.06 -6.53
N LEU A 123 6.60 8.07 -6.15
CA LEU A 123 5.82 6.84 -5.97
C LEU A 123 5.38 6.13 -7.27
N PRO A 124 4.92 6.80 -8.34
CA PRO A 124 4.53 6.12 -9.58
C PRO A 124 5.60 5.18 -10.16
N PRO A 125 6.88 5.57 -10.32
CA PRO A 125 7.90 4.64 -10.81
C PRO A 125 8.16 3.49 -9.83
N ILE A 126 8.09 3.74 -8.51
CA ILE A 126 8.25 2.71 -7.48
C ILE A 126 7.09 1.69 -7.53
N ALA A 127 5.85 2.15 -7.69
CA ALA A 127 4.68 1.29 -7.85
C ALA A 127 4.79 0.44 -9.12
N ALA A 128 5.29 1.01 -10.22
CA ALA A 128 5.51 0.30 -11.47
C ALA A 128 6.57 -0.78 -11.38
N GLU A 129 7.71 -0.48 -10.74
CA GLU A 129 8.85 -1.39 -10.67
C GLU A 129 8.67 -2.47 -9.60
N TYR A 130 8.17 -2.10 -8.42
CA TYR A 130 8.15 -2.99 -7.27
C TYR A 130 6.78 -3.57 -6.96
N PHE A 131 5.68 -2.98 -7.44
CA PHE A 131 4.31 -3.44 -7.16
C PHE A 131 3.51 -3.82 -8.41
N ASP A 132 4.14 -3.74 -9.58
CA ASP A 132 3.55 -4.04 -10.89
C ASP A 132 2.25 -3.26 -11.15
N PHE A 133 2.30 -1.95 -10.92
CA PHE A 133 1.19 -1.05 -11.20
C PHE A 133 1.62 0.09 -12.12
N ARG A 134 0.98 0.21 -13.29
CA ARG A 134 1.26 1.25 -14.28
C ARG A 134 -0.03 1.92 -14.69
N GLU A 135 0.08 3.19 -15.10
CA GLU A 135 -1.02 3.86 -15.78
C GLU A 135 -1.42 3.12 -17.05
N ASP A 136 -2.72 3.14 -17.33
CA ASP A 136 -3.29 2.58 -18.54
C ASP A 136 -4.53 3.39 -18.97
N ALA A 137 -5.41 2.81 -19.77
CA ALA A 137 -6.65 3.48 -20.17
C ALA A 137 -7.66 3.64 -19.02
N ARG A 138 -7.58 2.80 -17.98
CA ARG A 138 -8.45 2.86 -16.80
C ARG A 138 -7.83 3.61 -15.63
N ASN A 139 -6.53 3.47 -15.42
CA ASN A 139 -5.81 4.01 -14.27
C ASN A 139 -5.00 5.21 -14.73
N LYS A 140 -5.35 6.39 -14.25
CA LYS A 140 -4.61 7.62 -14.48
C LYS A 140 -4.03 8.13 -13.17
N ILE A 141 -2.76 8.52 -13.18
CA ILE A 141 -2.08 9.08 -12.02
C ILE A 141 -1.81 10.57 -12.27
N PHE A 142 -2.30 11.40 -11.36
CA PHE A 142 -2.11 12.84 -11.36
C PHE A 142 -1.16 13.21 -10.22
N ILE A 143 -0.06 13.89 -10.54
CA ILE A 143 0.91 14.36 -9.54
C ILE A 143 0.50 15.75 -9.07
N GLU A 144 -0.36 15.80 -8.07
CA GLU A 144 -1.00 17.03 -7.58
C GLU A 144 -1.34 16.92 -6.08
N ASP A 145 -1.57 18.06 -5.44
CA ASP A 145 -2.19 18.10 -4.12
C ASP A 145 -3.65 17.64 -4.21
N GLY A 146 -4.03 16.63 -3.42
CA GLY A 146 -5.37 16.04 -3.47
C GLY A 146 -6.49 17.02 -3.08
N VAL A 147 -6.23 17.95 -2.15
CA VAL A 147 -7.20 18.98 -1.76
C VAL A 147 -7.43 19.96 -2.93
N GLY A 148 -6.35 20.42 -3.56
CA GLY A 148 -6.37 21.26 -4.75
C GLY A 148 -7.10 20.58 -5.92
N PHE A 149 -6.78 19.32 -6.19
CA PHE A 149 -7.42 18.53 -7.24
C PHE A 149 -8.94 18.47 -7.03
N MET A 150 -9.40 18.12 -5.82
CA MET A 150 -10.83 18.03 -5.52
C MET A 150 -11.55 19.38 -5.66
N LYS A 151 -10.91 20.50 -5.29
CA LYS A 151 -11.51 21.85 -5.45
C LYS A 151 -11.70 22.24 -6.91
N ASN A 152 -10.82 21.78 -7.79
CA ASN A 152 -10.87 22.07 -9.22
C ASN A 152 -11.70 21.04 -10.02
N ALA A 153 -12.01 19.88 -9.43
CA ALA A 153 -12.80 18.85 -10.08
C ALA A 153 -14.22 19.34 -10.38
N ALA A 154 -14.74 19.00 -11.55
CA ALA A 154 -16.14 19.27 -11.89
C ALA A 154 -17.07 18.58 -10.91
N LYS A 155 -18.18 19.24 -10.53
CA LYS A 155 -19.20 18.64 -9.66
C LYS A 155 -19.72 17.33 -10.25
N ASN A 156 -19.94 16.33 -9.39
CA ASN A 156 -20.47 15.00 -9.75
C ASN A 156 -19.63 14.26 -10.80
N SER A 157 -18.30 14.48 -10.81
CA SER A 157 -17.37 13.79 -11.72
C SER A 157 -17.01 12.37 -11.26
N TYR A 158 -17.23 12.03 -9.99
CA TYR A 158 -16.90 10.75 -9.39
C TYR A 158 -18.09 10.19 -8.60
N ASP A 159 -18.31 8.89 -8.69
CA ASP A 159 -19.37 8.20 -7.94
C ASP A 159 -18.87 7.68 -6.58
N LEU A 160 -17.55 7.50 -6.45
CA LEU A 160 -16.88 7.04 -5.24
C LEU A 160 -15.54 7.76 -5.11
N ILE A 161 -15.28 8.32 -3.92
CA ILE A 161 -14.01 8.94 -3.54
C ILE A 161 -13.41 8.11 -2.41
N ILE A 162 -12.17 7.65 -2.59
CA ILE A 162 -11.40 6.91 -1.58
C ILE A 162 -10.24 7.81 -1.14
N LEU A 163 -10.22 8.15 0.14
CA LEU A 163 -9.12 8.89 0.76
C LEU A 163 -8.16 7.90 1.42
N ASP A 164 -7.03 7.63 0.77
CA ASP A 164 -5.95 6.72 1.20
C ASP A 164 -4.63 7.52 1.33
N ALA A 165 -4.73 8.71 1.95
CA ALA A 165 -3.64 9.67 2.12
C ALA A 165 -3.56 10.14 3.59
N PHE A 166 -3.32 9.18 4.49
CA PHE A 166 -3.22 9.42 5.93
C PHE A 166 -1.99 8.73 6.51
N ASP A 167 -1.40 9.36 7.52
CA ASP A 167 -0.45 8.74 8.44
C ASP A 167 -1.17 8.48 9.78
N ILE A 168 -0.55 7.71 10.69
CA ILE A 168 -1.11 7.36 12.00
C ILE A 168 -1.58 8.61 12.76
N ASP A 169 -0.82 9.71 12.68
CA ASP A 169 -1.07 10.93 13.45
C ASP A 169 -1.42 12.14 12.56
N TYR A 170 -1.59 11.96 11.25
CA TYR A 170 -1.76 13.09 10.34
C TYR A 170 -2.70 12.79 9.16
N ILE A 171 -3.77 13.59 9.10
CA ILE A 171 -4.58 13.79 7.90
C ILE A 171 -4.45 15.29 7.56
N PRO A 172 -4.09 15.66 6.32
CA PRO A 172 -4.03 17.06 5.94
C PRO A 172 -5.34 17.79 6.28
N PRO A 173 -5.32 18.95 6.98
CA PRO A 173 -6.54 19.61 7.46
C PRO A 173 -7.57 19.93 6.37
N GLY A 174 -7.12 20.10 5.12
CA GLY A 174 -8.00 20.29 3.98
C GLY A 174 -8.92 19.11 3.68
N PHE A 175 -8.60 17.89 4.14
CA PHE A 175 -9.49 16.74 4.07
C PHE A 175 -10.47 16.62 5.25
N LEU A 176 -10.27 17.40 6.33
CA LEU A 176 -11.08 17.35 7.55
C LEU A 176 -12.19 18.41 7.59
N THR A 177 -12.23 19.32 6.61
CA THR A 177 -13.17 20.44 6.59
C THR A 177 -14.07 20.36 5.35
N LEU A 178 -15.34 20.73 5.52
CA LEU A 178 -16.28 20.92 4.42
C LEU A 178 -16.11 22.37 3.92
N SER A 179 -15.16 22.61 3.02
CA SER A 179 -14.98 23.93 2.39
C SER A 179 -15.55 23.97 0.99
#